data_AF-A0A2H5DWG0-F1
#
_entry.id   AF-A0A2H5DWG0-F1
#
_cell.length_a   1.000
_cell.length_b   1.000
_cell.length_c   1.000
_cell.angle_alpha   90.00
_cell.angle_beta   90.00
_cell.angle_gamma   90.00
#
_symmetry.space_group_name_H-M   'P 1'
#
loop_
_entity.id
_entity.type
_entity.pdbx_description
1 polymer ?
#
loop_
_entity_poly.entity_id
_entity_poly.type
_entity_poly.pdbx_seq_one_letter_code
_entity_poly.pdbx_strand_id
1 'polypeptide(L)'
;MKAADLGLSAVAGGWRQGIELDRRQAFSLPTLPRERAAAEVIAAPAVQSLNWRPEVLTPGGAAGSRRLGDLRLECLVDAQSHLNNLDGEKLDCAPKSAEQVTCIDDMKTCARYAPAAVGQVIWNGIKNLAQLKVDADPYSEKSFSYLFIADRPVFSITLQQGNRRQVLPTSWLYGSPLGRSPFFAWPYPKEYFYSLPLGDASWSNDALVVFEYMKAAE
;
A
#
# COMPACT_ATOMS: atom_id res chain seq x y z
N MET A 1 -12.22 21.00 3.51
CA MET A 1 -13.67 20.73 3.40
C MET A 1 -14.15 20.28 4.77
N LYS A 2 -15.22 20.85 5.33
CA LYS A 2 -15.97 20.13 6.37
C LYS A 2 -16.43 18.84 5.71
N ALA A 3 -16.23 17.68 6.36
CA ALA A 3 -16.81 16.43 5.88
C ALA A 3 -18.29 16.72 5.65
N ALA A 4 -18.70 16.77 4.39
CA ALA A 4 -20.07 17.02 4.03
C ALA A 4 -20.91 15.88 4.62
N ASP A 5 -22.20 16.14 4.85
CA ASP A 5 -23.19 15.13 5.25
C ASP A 5 -23.32 14.06 4.15
N LEU A 6 -22.29 13.20 4.02
CA LEU A 6 -22.16 12.17 3.01
C LEU A 6 -23.05 11.01 3.44
N GLY A 7 -24.22 10.90 2.83
CA GLY A 7 -25.09 9.73 2.97
C GLY A 7 -24.66 8.64 2.02
N LEU A 8 -24.46 7.43 2.51
CA LEU A 8 -24.21 6.25 1.68
C LEU A 8 -25.44 5.35 1.62
N SER A 9 -25.63 4.67 0.49
CA SER A 9 -26.68 3.67 0.36
C SER A 9 -26.26 2.53 -0.55
N ALA A 10 -26.60 1.30 -0.19
CA ALA A 10 -26.57 0.15 -1.08
C ALA A 10 -27.89 0.09 -1.87
N VAL A 11 -27.81 -0.14 -3.19
CA VAL A 11 -28.97 -0.21 -4.07
C VAL A 11 -28.93 -1.43 -5.00
N ALA A 12 -30.07 -2.10 -5.20
CA ALA A 12 -30.22 -3.20 -6.14
C ALA A 12 -31.69 -3.38 -6.54
N GLY A 13 -32.03 -3.27 -7.83
CA GLY A 13 -33.36 -3.62 -8.34
C GLY A 13 -34.56 -3.00 -7.60
N GLY A 14 -34.45 -1.74 -7.17
CA GLY A 14 -35.48 -1.02 -6.39
C GLY A 14 -35.36 -1.14 -4.87
N TRP A 15 -34.52 -2.04 -4.35
CA TRP A 15 -34.11 -2.06 -2.95
C TRP A 15 -33.08 -0.97 -2.67
N ARG A 16 -33.21 -0.32 -1.51
CA ARG A 16 -32.24 0.66 -0.98
C ARG A 16 -32.08 0.45 0.52
N GLN A 17 -30.84 0.45 0.98
CA GLN A 17 -30.52 0.47 2.41
C GLN A 17 -29.47 1.54 2.68
N GLY A 18 -29.71 2.38 3.69
CA GLY A 18 -28.71 3.34 4.17
C GLY A 18 -27.51 2.62 4.76
N ILE A 19 -26.31 3.12 4.45
CA ILE A 19 -25.05 2.67 5.03
C ILE A 19 -24.61 3.77 5.98
N GLU A 20 -24.44 3.41 7.26
CA GLU A 20 -23.96 4.33 8.27
C GLU A 20 -22.45 4.51 8.14
N LEU A 21 -22.00 5.77 8.12
CA LEU A 21 -20.59 6.12 8.24
C LEU A 21 -20.27 6.35 9.71
N ASP A 22 -19.18 5.77 10.18
CA ASP A 22 -18.67 6.03 11.52
C ASP A 22 -17.96 7.40 11.62
N ARG A 23 -17.39 7.68 12.80
CA ARG A 23 -16.66 8.93 13.05
C ARG A 23 -15.39 9.09 12.20
N ARG A 24 -14.84 7.99 11.68
CA ARG A 24 -13.69 7.96 10.75
C ARG A 24 -14.13 8.07 9.30
N GLN A 25 -15.44 8.22 9.03
CA GLN A 25 -16.02 8.14 7.68
C GLN A 25 -15.78 6.76 7.04
N ALA A 26 -15.71 5.72 7.86
CA ALA A 26 -15.61 4.33 7.43
C ALA A 26 -16.98 3.64 7.52
N PHE A 27 -17.16 2.59 6.74
CA PHE A 27 -18.31 1.71 6.82
C PHE A 27 -17.88 0.27 6.55
N SER A 28 -18.66 -0.67 7.08
CA SER A 28 -18.57 -2.08 6.71
C SER A 28 -19.66 -2.38 5.71
N LEU A 29 -19.34 -3.16 4.67
CA LEU A 29 -20.36 -3.64 3.74
C LEU A 29 -21.34 -4.54 4.49
N PRO A 30 -22.67 -4.28 4.41
CA PRO A 30 -23.64 -5.19 4.99
C PRO A 30 -23.54 -6.54 4.29
N THR A 31 -23.72 -7.64 5.03
CA THR A 31 -23.88 -8.96 4.40
C THR A 31 -25.19 -8.96 3.63
N LEU A 32 -25.10 -9.05 2.30
CA LEU A 32 -26.26 -9.06 1.41
C LEU A 32 -26.62 -10.50 1.04
N PRO A 33 -27.93 -10.82 0.92
CA PRO A 33 -28.35 -12.10 0.39
C PRO A 33 -28.01 -12.18 -1.11
N ARG A 34 -27.90 -13.40 -1.65
CA ARG A 34 -27.34 -13.66 -2.99
C ARG A 34 -28.08 -12.93 -4.12
N GLU A 35 -29.39 -12.75 -3.98
CA GLU A 35 -30.23 -12.01 -4.91
C GLU A 35 -29.87 -10.51 -5.02
N ARG A 36 -29.10 -9.98 -4.07
CA ARG A 36 -28.58 -8.60 -4.06
C ARG A 36 -27.05 -8.55 -4.23
N ALA A 37 -26.42 -9.62 -4.72
CA ALA A 37 -24.98 -9.67 -4.91
C ALA A 37 -24.45 -8.60 -5.90
N ALA A 38 -25.30 -8.13 -6.81
CA ALA A 38 -24.98 -7.04 -7.73
C ALA A 38 -25.34 -5.64 -7.18
N ALA A 39 -25.49 -5.49 -5.87
CA ALA A 39 -25.77 -4.20 -5.28
C ALA A 39 -24.60 -3.22 -5.46
N GLU A 40 -24.94 -1.97 -5.74
CA GLU A 40 -23.98 -0.89 -5.88
C GLU A 40 -24.04 0.03 -4.66
N VAL A 41 -22.90 0.64 -4.31
CA VAL A 41 -22.83 1.69 -3.29
C VAL A 41 -22.92 3.04 -3.99
N ILE A 42 -23.91 3.84 -3.60
CA ILE A 42 -24.10 5.21 -4.07
C ILE A 42 -23.91 6.22 -2.94
N ALA A 43 -23.41 7.41 -3.28
CA ALA A 43 -23.20 8.52 -2.37
C ALA A 43 -24.18 9.67 -2.63
N ALA A 44 -24.60 10.35 -1.56
CA ALA A 44 -25.46 11.53 -1.58
C ALA A 44 -24.87 12.64 -0.68
N PRO A 45 -24.83 13.92 -1.13
CA PRO A 45 -25.17 14.38 -2.48
C PRO A 45 -24.23 13.76 -3.53
N ALA A 46 -24.67 13.72 -4.78
CA ALA A 46 -23.83 13.23 -5.87
C ALA A 46 -22.56 14.09 -5.93
N VAL A 47 -21.42 13.48 -5.61
CA VAL A 47 -20.11 14.12 -5.58
C VAL A 47 -19.34 13.67 -6.82
N GLN A 48 -18.65 14.62 -7.46
CA GLN A 48 -17.97 14.37 -8.74
C GLN A 48 -16.80 13.39 -8.62
N SER A 49 -16.18 13.28 -7.43
CA SER A 49 -15.08 12.36 -7.18
C SER A 49 -15.04 11.93 -5.70
N LEU A 50 -15.15 10.63 -5.45
CA LEU A 50 -14.82 10.00 -4.18
C LEU A 50 -13.70 9.00 -4.44
N ASN A 51 -12.71 8.97 -3.55
CA ASN A 51 -11.76 7.88 -3.47
C ASN A 51 -12.11 7.05 -2.24
N TRP A 52 -12.25 5.76 -2.45
CA TRP A 52 -12.56 4.80 -1.39
C TRP A 52 -11.27 4.12 -0.97
N ARG A 53 -11.15 3.65 0.26
CA ARG A 53 -10.01 2.79 0.59
C ARG A 53 -10.49 1.57 1.35
N PRO A 54 -10.09 0.37 0.91
CA PRO A 54 -10.35 -0.82 1.70
C PRO A 54 -9.54 -0.73 2.99
N GLU A 55 -10.18 -1.10 4.09
CA GLU A 55 -9.55 -1.33 5.38
C GLU A 55 -9.77 -2.79 5.76
N VAL A 56 -8.68 -3.56 5.88
CA VAL A 56 -8.69 -4.97 6.29
C VAL A 56 -7.96 -5.07 7.62
N LEU A 57 -8.68 -5.47 8.66
CA LEU A 57 -8.14 -5.58 10.01
C LEU A 57 -8.35 -6.98 10.54
N THR A 58 -7.27 -7.68 10.83
CA THR A 58 -7.35 -8.91 11.62
C THR A 58 -7.85 -8.59 13.04
N PRO A 59 -8.92 -9.26 13.53
CA PRO A 59 -9.41 -9.08 14.89
C PRO A 59 -8.33 -9.38 15.95
N GLY A 60 -8.25 -8.55 16.99
CA GLY A 60 -7.28 -8.73 18.09
C GLY A 60 -5.83 -8.41 17.71
N GLY A 61 -5.59 -7.74 16.57
CA GLY A 61 -4.25 -7.27 16.19
C GLY A 61 -3.64 -6.33 17.24
N ALA A 62 -2.33 -6.43 17.44
CA ALA A 62 -1.62 -5.56 18.38
C ALA A 62 -1.60 -4.11 17.86
N ALA A 63 -1.88 -3.16 18.75
CA ALA A 63 -1.86 -1.74 18.42
C ALA A 63 -0.53 -1.33 17.80
N GLY A 64 -0.58 -0.55 16.70
CA GLY A 64 0.62 -0.14 15.98
C GLY A 64 1.28 -1.24 15.15
N SER A 65 0.60 -2.35 14.91
CA SER A 65 1.03 -3.37 13.96
C SER A 65 -0.13 -3.84 13.09
N ARG A 66 0.21 -4.34 11.90
CA ARG A 66 -0.74 -4.94 10.96
C ARG A 66 -0.14 -6.20 10.35
N ARG A 67 -0.96 -7.18 9.97
CA ARG A 67 -0.46 -8.34 9.21
C ARG A 67 -0.14 -7.92 7.78
N LEU A 68 0.95 -8.43 7.23
CA LEU A 68 1.31 -8.20 5.83
C LEU A 68 0.23 -8.76 4.89
N GLY A 69 -0.40 -9.88 5.26
CA GLY A 69 -1.54 -10.45 4.54
C GLY A 69 -2.74 -9.51 4.45
N ASP A 70 -3.06 -8.78 5.52
CA ASP A 70 -4.16 -7.80 5.51
C ASP A 70 -3.89 -6.67 4.51
N LEU A 71 -2.64 -6.18 4.48
CA LEU A 71 -2.22 -5.10 3.58
C LEU A 71 -2.14 -5.55 2.12
N ARG A 72 -1.76 -6.81 1.87
CA ARG A 72 -1.85 -7.44 0.55
C ARG A 72 -3.31 -7.53 0.10
N LEU A 73 -4.20 -7.95 0.99
CA LEU A 73 -5.63 -8.05 0.70
C LEU A 73 -6.25 -6.67 0.45
N GLU A 74 -5.87 -5.62 1.19
CA GLU A 74 -6.29 -4.24 0.89
C GLU A 74 -5.92 -3.83 -0.54
N CYS A 75 -4.67 -4.04 -0.94
CA CYS A 75 -4.21 -3.73 -2.30
C CYS A 75 -5.03 -4.49 -3.35
N LEU A 76 -5.29 -5.79 -3.13
CA LEU A 76 -6.07 -6.62 -4.05
C LEU A 76 -7.53 -6.15 -4.16
N VAL A 77 -8.17 -5.84 -3.03
CA VAL A 77 -9.55 -5.33 -3.02
C VAL A 77 -9.63 -4.02 -3.79
N ASP A 78 -8.68 -3.11 -3.59
CA ASP A 78 -8.66 -1.85 -4.32
C ASP A 78 -8.47 -2.08 -5.83
N ALA A 79 -7.46 -2.86 -6.20
CA ALA A 79 -7.14 -3.18 -7.59
C ALA A 79 -8.30 -3.87 -8.34
N GLN A 80 -9.08 -4.71 -7.67
CA GLN A 80 -10.18 -5.48 -8.27
C GLN A 80 -11.55 -4.79 -8.19
N SER A 81 -11.75 -3.90 -7.22
CA SER A 81 -13.03 -3.20 -7.04
C SER A 81 -13.24 -2.08 -8.08
N HIS A 82 -12.16 -1.63 -8.73
CA HIS A 82 -12.14 -0.49 -9.63
C HIS A 82 -12.64 0.83 -9.00
N LEU A 83 -12.77 0.89 -7.68
CA LEU A 83 -13.30 2.07 -6.97
C LEU A 83 -12.41 3.31 -7.09
N ASN A 84 -11.10 3.13 -7.28
CA ASN A 84 -10.13 4.21 -7.40
C ASN A 84 -9.49 4.29 -8.79
N ASN A 85 -10.05 3.61 -9.79
CA ASN A 85 -9.49 3.53 -11.14
C ASN A 85 -7.99 3.14 -11.17
N LEU A 86 -7.56 2.30 -10.21
CA LEU A 86 -6.20 1.78 -10.21
C LEU A 86 -6.03 0.75 -11.34
N ASP A 87 -4.93 0.85 -12.07
CA ASP A 87 -4.53 -0.15 -13.05
C ASP A 87 -3.95 -1.36 -12.30
N GLY A 88 -4.81 -2.32 -11.97
CA GLY A 88 -4.48 -3.51 -11.20
C GLY A 88 -3.37 -4.37 -11.82
N GLU A 89 -3.19 -4.33 -13.14
CA GLU A 89 -2.13 -5.08 -13.83
C GLU A 89 -0.72 -4.55 -13.50
N LYS A 90 -0.62 -3.29 -13.06
CA LYS A 90 0.66 -2.65 -12.67
C LYS A 90 0.97 -2.78 -11.18
N LEU A 91 0.03 -3.25 -10.37
CA LEU A 91 0.18 -3.36 -8.92
C LEU A 91 0.66 -4.76 -8.52
N ASP A 92 1.75 -4.80 -7.76
CA ASP A 92 2.28 -6.04 -7.19
C ASP A 92 1.72 -6.26 -5.77
N CYS A 93 0.43 -6.60 -5.69
CA CYS A 93 -0.31 -6.68 -4.41
C CYS A 93 -0.06 -7.98 -3.61
N ALA A 94 0.45 -9.03 -4.24
CA ALA A 94 0.63 -10.34 -3.64
C ALA A 94 1.89 -10.99 -4.21
N PRO A 95 2.56 -11.86 -3.43
CA PRO A 95 3.72 -12.55 -3.94
C PRO A 95 3.33 -13.39 -5.15
N LYS A 96 4.02 -13.18 -6.27
CA LYS A 96 4.00 -14.16 -7.37
C LYS A 96 4.51 -15.48 -6.79
N SER A 97 3.92 -16.61 -7.23
CA SER A 97 4.28 -17.95 -6.74
C SER A 97 5.79 -18.04 -6.51
N ALA A 98 6.19 -18.45 -5.30
CA ALA A 98 7.57 -18.43 -4.85
C ALA A 98 8.45 -19.38 -5.69
N GLU A 99 8.80 -18.96 -6.89
CA GLU A 99 10.05 -19.37 -7.48
C GLU A 99 11.12 -18.87 -6.50
N GLN A 100 11.97 -19.76 -5.99
CA GLN A 100 13.04 -19.39 -5.07
C GLN A 100 14.04 -18.53 -5.84
N VAL A 101 13.75 -17.24 -5.94
CA VAL A 101 14.63 -16.32 -6.64
C VAL A 101 15.79 -16.04 -5.69
N THR A 102 17.00 -16.48 -6.05
CA THR A 102 18.17 -16.14 -5.26
C THR A 102 18.47 -14.65 -5.40
N CYS A 103 19.23 -14.07 -4.47
CA CYS A 103 19.55 -12.64 -4.53
C CYS A 103 20.32 -12.24 -5.81
N ILE A 104 20.97 -13.20 -6.45
CA ILE A 104 21.62 -13.02 -7.76
C ILE A 104 20.58 -12.92 -8.87
N ASP A 105 19.50 -13.70 -8.78
CA ASP A 105 18.47 -13.80 -9.81
C ASP A 105 17.49 -12.61 -9.80
N ASP A 106 17.26 -11.97 -8.65
CA ASP A 106 16.48 -10.73 -8.53
C ASP A 106 17.21 -9.65 -7.72
N MET A 107 18.25 -9.14 -8.38
CA MET A 107 19.09 -8.07 -7.89
C MET A 107 18.30 -6.77 -7.62
N LYS A 108 17.16 -6.55 -8.30
CA LYS A 108 16.30 -5.37 -8.11
C LYS A 108 15.56 -5.41 -6.77
N THR A 109 14.96 -6.55 -6.41
CA THR A 109 14.30 -6.74 -5.11
C THR A 109 15.33 -6.76 -3.98
N CYS A 110 16.49 -7.40 -4.20
CA CYS A 110 17.57 -7.42 -3.22
C CYS A 110 18.19 -6.04 -2.95
N ALA A 111 18.38 -5.20 -3.99
CA ALA A 111 18.91 -3.85 -3.82
C ALA A 111 17.99 -2.94 -2.99
N ARG A 112 16.69 -3.23 -2.90
CA ARG A 112 15.73 -2.50 -2.04
C ARG A 112 15.94 -2.77 -0.54
N TYR A 113 16.75 -3.76 -0.21
CA TYR A 113 17.02 -4.21 1.16
C TYR A 113 18.49 -4.07 1.56
N ALA A 114 19.37 -3.78 0.61
CA ALA A 114 20.77 -3.50 0.88
C ALA A 114 20.89 -2.17 1.66
N PRO A 115 21.57 -2.14 2.82
CA PRO A 115 21.93 -0.88 3.45
C PRO A 115 22.74 -0.05 2.45
N ALA A 116 22.45 1.26 2.35
CA ALA A 116 23.06 2.16 1.36
C ALA A 116 24.60 2.12 1.31
N ALA A 117 25.25 1.66 2.39
CA ALA A 117 26.69 1.48 2.49
C ALA A 117 27.26 0.31 1.66
N VAL A 118 26.49 -0.76 1.43
CA VAL A 118 26.97 -1.95 0.69
C VAL A 118 26.86 -1.76 -0.83
N GLY A 119 25.85 -1.01 -1.28
CA GLY A 119 25.58 -0.77 -2.70
C GLY A 119 26.67 0.02 -3.43
N GLN A 120 27.29 1.01 -2.79
CA GLN A 120 28.32 1.83 -3.44
C GLN A 120 29.65 1.11 -3.67
N VAL A 121 30.08 0.28 -2.72
CA VAL A 121 31.40 -0.38 -2.77
C VAL A 121 31.43 -1.44 -3.87
N ILE A 122 30.36 -2.21 -4.00
CA ILE A 122 30.24 -3.26 -5.03
C ILE A 122 29.99 -2.63 -6.42
N TRP A 123 29.19 -1.56 -6.51
CA TRP A 123 28.90 -0.87 -7.76
C TRP A 123 30.13 -0.19 -8.39
N ASN A 124 30.99 0.41 -7.58
CA ASN A 124 32.24 1.01 -8.06
C ASN A 124 33.27 -0.05 -8.47
N GLY A 125 33.24 -1.23 -7.85
CA GLY A 125 34.09 -2.36 -8.23
C GLY A 125 33.71 -2.98 -9.59
N ILE A 126 32.42 -3.08 -9.88
CA ILE A 126 31.90 -3.68 -11.13
C ILE A 126 32.05 -2.72 -12.33
N LYS A 127 31.88 -1.41 -12.13
CA LYS A 127 32.01 -0.40 -13.19
C LYS A 127 33.36 -0.39 -13.91
N ASN A 128 34.45 -0.74 -13.21
CA ASN A 128 35.79 -0.70 -13.78
C ASN A 128 36.15 -1.94 -14.61
N LEU A 129 35.38 -3.04 -14.50
CA LEU A 129 35.75 -4.34 -15.07
C LEU A 129 34.95 -4.76 -16.30
N ALA A 130 33.83 -4.11 -16.60
CA ALA A 130 33.05 -4.44 -17.79
C ALA A 130 32.56 -3.16 -18.46
N GLN A 131 32.96 -2.96 -19.73
CA GLN A 131 32.32 -2.02 -20.64
C GLN A 131 30.89 -2.47 -20.94
N LEU A 132 30.00 -2.36 -19.96
CA LEU A 132 28.61 -2.70 -20.08
C LEU A 132 27.84 -1.49 -20.62
N LYS A 133 27.20 -1.67 -21.78
CA LYS A 133 26.08 -0.84 -22.21
C LYS A 133 25.12 -0.71 -21.02
N VAL A 134 24.80 0.53 -20.70
CA VAL A 134 23.77 0.86 -19.71
C VAL A 134 22.43 0.48 -20.33
N ASP A 135 22.01 -0.77 -20.14
CA ASP A 135 20.67 -1.21 -20.48
C ASP A 135 19.68 -0.70 -19.43
N ALA A 136 18.68 0.02 -19.92
CA ALA A 136 17.54 0.65 -19.26
C ALA A 136 17.86 1.72 -18.19
N ASP A 137 17.34 2.92 -18.44
CA ASP A 137 17.30 4.05 -17.52
C ASP A 137 16.79 3.58 -16.12
N PRO A 138 17.50 3.90 -15.01
CA PRO A 138 17.06 3.58 -13.65
C PRO A 138 15.69 4.21 -13.27
N TYR A 139 15.11 5.04 -14.13
CA TYR A 139 13.75 5.55 -14.04
C TYR A 139 12.70 4.79 -14.88
N SER A 140 13.08 3.81 -15.72
CA SER A 140 12.19 3.26 -16.76
C SER A 140 11.30 2.08 -16.35
N GLU A 141 11.53 1.44 -15.21
CA GLU A 141 10.62 0.40 -14.70
C GLU A 141 10.27 0.66 -13.24
N LYS A 142 9.31 1.55 -13.06
CA LYS A 142 8.69 1.75 -11.75
C LYS A 142 7.49 0.83 -11.67
N SER A 143 7.66 -0.32 -11.00
CA SER A 143 6.48 -0.97 -10.43
C SER A 143 5.80 0.05 -9.51
N PHE A 144 4.56 0.40 -9.85
CA PHE A 144 3.77 1.31 -9.04
C PHE A 144 3.52 0.60 -7.71
N SER A 145 4.07 1.14 -6.62
CA SER A 145 3.84 0.58 -5.30
C SER A 145 2.52 1.11 -4.77
N TYR A 146 1.68 0.22 -4.25
CA TYR A 146 0.44 0.62 -3.62
C TYR A 146 0.71 1.60 -2.48
N LEU A 147 -0.02 2.71 -2.46
CA LEU A 147 0.19 3.80 -1.51
C LEU A 147 -0.81 3.69 -0.36
N PHE A 148 -0.30 3.31 0.81
CA PHE A 148 -1.05 3.30 2.05
C PHE A 148 -1.02 4.67 2.74
N ILE A 149 -2.00 4.87 3.63
CA ILE A 149 -2.13 6.03 4.51
C ILE A 149 -2.33 5.43 5.89
N ALA A 150 -1.48 5.79 6.84
CA ALA A 150 -1.58 5.38 8.23
C ALA A 150 -2.60 6.24 8.98
N ASP A 151 -3.00 5.83 10.19
CA ASP A 151 -3.85 6.67 11.05
C ASP A 151 -3.07 7.77 11.78
N ARG A 152 -1.74 7.64 11.84
CA ARG A 152 -0.83 8.54 12.54
C ARG A 152 0.46 8.72 11.73
N PRO A 153 1.18 9.84 11.92
CA PRO A 153 2.50 10.05 11.33
C PRO A 153 3.46 8.89 11.62
N VAL A 154 3.97 8.24 10.57
CA VAL A 154 4.88 7.09 10.67
C VAL A 154 6.32 7.58 10.57
N PHE A 155 7.13 7.24 11.57
CA PHE A 155 8.57 7.49 11.57
C PHE A 155 9.36 6.35 10.93
N SER A 156 9.02 5.10 11.30
CA SER A 156 9.69 3.90 10.78
C SER A 156 8.71 2.74 10.61
N ILE A 157 9.03 1.82 9.69
CA ILE A 157 8.32 0.56 9.52
C ILE A 157 9.31 -0.59 9.66
N THR A 158 8.93 -1.60 10.41
CA THR A 158 9.66 -2.85 10.55
C THR A 158 8.81 -4.02 10.09
N LEU A 159 9.35 -4.86 9.20
CA LEU A 159 8.81 -6.20 8.94
C LEU A 159 9.37 -7.20 9.96
N GLN A 160 8.50 -8.01 10.57
CA GLN A 160 8.87 -8.99 11.59
C GLN A 160 8.19 -10.34 11.35
N GLN A 161 8.97 -11.42 11.41
CA GLN A 161 8.48 -12.79 11.30
C GLN A 161 9.42 -13.74 12.06
N GLY A 162 8.93 -14.35 13.15
CA GLY A 162 9.77 -15.12 14.06
C GLY A 162 10.95 -14.29 14.55
N ASN A 163 12.17 -14.76 14.31
CA ASN A 163 13.42 -14.06 14.65
C ASN A 163 13.91 -13.10 13.53
N ARG A 164 13.28 -13.09 12.36
CA ARG A 164 13.64 -12.20 11.26
C ARG A 164 13.01 -10.82 11.50
N ARG A 165 13.85 -9.78 11.50
CA ARG A 165 13.43 -8.38 11.62
C ARG A 165 14.13 -7.53 10.58
N GLN A 166 13.37 -6.67 9.90
CA GLN A 166 13.91 -5.79 8.88
C GLN A 166 13.24 -4.41 8.93
N VAL A 167 14.04 -3.38 9.18
CA VAL A 167 13.58 -1.99 9.05
C VAL A 167 13.54 -1.61 7.58
N LEU A 168 12.42 -1.07 7.12
CA LEU A 168 12.27 -0.64 5.74
C LEU A 168 13.02 0.68 5.51
N PRO A 169 13.74 0.81 4.38
CA PRO A 169 14.33 2.09 3.99
C PRO A 169 13.29 3.19 3.80
N THR A 170 13.72 4.44 3.95
CA THR A 170 12.89 5.65 3.82
C THR A 170 12.23 5.78 2.44
N SER A 171 12.72 5.10 1.40
CA SER A 171 12.08 5.07 0.07
C SER A 171 10.68 4.45 0.07
N TRP A 172 10.34 3.66 1.11
CA TRP A 172 9.02 3.10 1.36
C TRP A 172 8.12 4.00 2.20
N LEU A 173 8.65 5.10 2.72
CA LEU A 173 7.92 6.06 3.53
C LEU A 173 7.69 7.35 2.74
N TYR A 174 6.81 8.19 3.25
CA TYR A 174 6.62 9.57 2.80
C TYR A 174 6.14 9.70 1.35
N GLY A 175 5.46 8.67 0.86
CA GLY A 175 4.84 8.60 -0.45
C GLY A 175 5.79 8.32 -1.61
N SER A 176 7.07 8.00 -1.32
CA SER A 176 8.13 7.80 -2.33
C SER A 176 8.31 9.05 -3.23
N PRO A 177 9.47 9.27 -3.90
CA PRO A 177 9.63 10.45 -4.77
C PRO A 177 8.78 10.41 -6.06
N LEU A 178 7.69 9.63 -6.12
CA LEU A 178 6.81 9.49 -7.29
C LEU A 178 5.91 10.72 -7.55
N GLY A 179 5.88 11.70 -6.65
CA GLY A 179 5.20 12.99 -6.85
C GLY A 179 6.14 14.15 -7.14
N ARG A 180 6.95 14.09 -8.22
CA ARG A 180 7.88 15.19 -8.59
C ARG A 180 7.19 16.42 -9.22
N SER A 181 5.89 16.39 -9.48
CA SER A 181 5.21 17.58 -9.99
C SER A 181 5.02 18.58 -8.83
N PRO A 182 5.56 19.81 -8.91
CA PRO A 182 5.31 20.84 -7.90
C PRO A 182 3.83 21.27 -7.86
N PHE A 183 3.03 20.86 -8.84
CA PHE A 183 1.61 21.14 -8.94
C PHE A 183 0.73 20.05 -8.32
N PHE A 184 1.32 18.95 -7.84
CA PHE A 184 0.59 17.87 -7.20
C PHE A 184 0.88 17.86 -5.70
N ALA A 185 -0.13 18.21 -4.91
CA ALA A 185 -0.12 18.07 -3.46
C ALA A 185 -1.11 16.98 -3.06
N TRP A 186 -0.62 15.97 -2.36
CA TRP A 186 -1.49 15.01 -1.72
C TRP A 186 -2.37 15.70 -0.66
N PRO A 187 -3.62 15.25 -0.44
CA PRO A 187 -4.49 15.82 0.58
C PRO A 187 -4.07 15.47 2.01
N TYR A 188 -3.14 14.53 2.19
CA TYR A 188 -2.57 14.16 3.50
C TYR A 188 -1.11 14.62 3.60
N PRO A 189 -0.64 14.95 4.82
CA PRO A 189 0.78 15.17 5.07
C PRO A 189 1.60 13.92 4.73
N LYS A 190 2.85 14.13 4.29
CA LYS A 190 3.67 13.04 3.73
C LYS A 190 3.96 11.95 4.76
N GLU A 191 4.10 12.33 6.02
CA GLU A 191 4.32 11.45 7.17
C GLU A 191 3.24 10.38 7.38
N TYR A 192 2.07 10.51 6.75
CA TYR A 192 1.03 9.48 6.78
C TYR A 192 1.21 8.43 5.67
N PHE A 193 1.98 8.72 4.64
CA PHE A 193 2.11 7.85 3.48
C PHE A 193 3.20 6.81 3.66
N TYR A 194 2.88 5.58 3.27
CA TYR A 194 3.85 4.50 3.17
C TYR A 194 3.48 3.52 2.07
N SER A 195 4.46 2.77 1.59
CA SER A 195 4.31 1.63 0.69
C SER A 195 5.03 0.44 1.30
N LEU A 196 4.75 -0.75 0.79
CA LEU A 196 5.36 -1.99 1.26
C LEU A 196 5.80 -2.85 0.08
N PRO A 197 6.82 -3.69 0.26
CA PRO A 197 7.20 -4.70 -0.73
C PRO A 197 6.18 -5.86 -0.71
N LEU A 198 4.95 -5.59 -1.11
CA LEU A 198 3.83 -6.53 -1.01
C LEU A 198 4.09 -7.82 -1.81
N GLY A 199 4.77 -7.74 -2.96
CA GLY A 199 5.15 -8.90 -3.77
C GLY A 199 6.31 -9.75 -3.25
N ASP A 200 6.98 -9.36 -2.16
CA ASP A 200 8.12 -10.13 -1.63
C ASP A 200 7.65 -11.45 -1.00
N ALA A 201 7.86 -12.54 -1.74
CA ALA A 201 7.50 -13.90 -1.33
C ALA A 201 8.30 -14.44 -0.14
N SER A 202 9.41 -13.79 0.24
CA SER A 202 10.19 -14.19 1.41
C SER A 202 9.50 -13.89 2.74
N TRP A 203 8.44 -13.07 2.73
CA TRP A 203 7.60 -12.77 3.89
C TRP A 203 6.24 -13.44 3.78
N SER A 204 5.85 -14.21 4.81
CA SER A 204 4.50 -14.79 4.85
C SER A 204 3.44 -13.73 5.07
N ASN A 205 2.18 -14.09 4.83
CA ASN A 205 1.02 -13.24 5.15
C ASN A 205 0.89 -12.98 6.66
N ASP A 206 1.48 -13.82 7.51
CA ASP A 206 1.49 -13.63 8.97
C ASP A 206 2.64 -12.74 9.46
N ALA A 207 3.55 -12.32 8.58
CA ALA A 207 4.55 -11.33 8.93
C ALA A 207 3.87 -10.04 9.44
N LEU A 208 4.43 -9.47 10.49
CA LEU A 208 3.92 -8.23 11.07
C LEU A 208 4.63 -7.03 10.45
N VAL A 209 3.83 -6.05 10.06
CA VAL A 209 4.25 -4.69 9.74
C VAL A 209 4.08 -3.87 11.01
N VAL A 210 5.19 -3.56 11.67
CA VAL A 210 5.21 -2.82 12.93
C VAL A 210 5.55 -1.37 12.62
N PHE A 211 4.69 -0.46 13.07
CA PHE A 211 4.83 0.98 12.89
C PHE A 211 5.43 1.62 14.13
N GLU A 212 6.48 2.40 13.92
CA GLU A 212 6.93 3.41 14.87
C GLU A 212 6.33 4.75 14.46
N TYR A 213 5.55 5.35 15.34
CA TYR A 213 4.90 6.63 15.05
C TYR A 213 5.74 7.80 15.55
N MET A 214 5.66 8.93 14.84
CA MET A 214 6.29 10.16 15.29
C MET A 214 5.65 10.63 16.60
N LYS A 215 6.48 11.20 17.48
CA LYS A 215 5.99 11.87 18.69
C LYS A 215 5.36 13.20 18.33
N ALA A 216 4.34 13.61 19.08
CA ALA A 216 3.84 14.97 18.97
C ALA A 216 4.96 15.97 19.30
N ALA A 217 5.00 17.09 18.59
CA ALA A 217 5.83 18.21 19.00
C ALA A 217 5.27 18.73 20.35
N GLU A 218 6.12 18.76 21.37
CA GLU A 218 5.82 19.36 22.68
C GLU A 218 5.77 20.89 22.59
#